data_AF-A0A2X1LXK1-F1
#
_entry.id   AF-A0A2X1LXK1-F1
#
_cell.length_a   1.000
_cell.length_b   1.000
_cell.length_c   1.000
_cell.angle_alpha   90.00
_cell.angle_beta   90.00
_cell.angle_gamma   90.00
#
_symmetry.space_group_name_H-M   'P 1'
#
loop_
_entity.id
_entity.type
_entity.pdbx_description
1 polymer ?
#
loop_
_entity_poly.entity_id
_entity_poly.type
_entity_poly.pdbx_seq_one_letter_code
_entity_poly.pdbx_strand_id
1 'polypeptide(L)'
;MVPDDEIMQHRKMALLELIQKHIRQRDLLGLVDQIVSLLVTGKTNDRQLKALFNYVLQTGDAQRFRAFIGEITERAPQEKEKLMTIADRLREEGAMQGKHEEALRIAQEMLEKGFDHEVILTLTRLSPDDLIAQSH
;
A
#
# COMPACT_ATOMS: atom_id res chain seq x y z
N MET A 1 16.72 -9.81 18.48
CA MET A 1 16.21 -9.16 17.25
C MET A 1 17.40 -8.86 16.36
N VAL A 2 17.29 -9.04 15.04
CA VAL A 2 18.38 -8.74 14.09
C VAL A 2 18.57 -7.21 14.01
N PRO A 3 19.79 -6.68 14.18
CA PRO A 3 20.12 -5.27 13.98
C PRO A 3 19.86 -4.82 12.53
N ASP A 4 19.54 -3.55 12.32
CA ASP A 4 19.28 -3.07 10.96
C ASP A 4 20.52 -3.11 10.07
N ASP A 5 21.70 -2.90 10.64
CA ASP A 5 22.98 -3.00 9.93
C ASP A 5 23.22 -4.41 9.36
N GLU A 6 22.76 -5.45 10.05
CA GLU A 6 22.79 -6.83 9.56
C GLU A 6 21.76 -7.03 8.43
N ILE A 7 20.53 -6.50 8.58
CA ILE A 7 19.49 -6.57 7.54
C ILE A 7 19.95 -5.88 6.24
N MET A 8 20.67 -4.77 6.34
CA MET A 8 21.19 -4.03 5.19
C MET A 8 22.17 -4.86 4.33
N GLN A 9 22.77 -5.92 4.88
CA GLN A 9 23.62 -6.84 4.12
C GLN A 9 22.84 -7.74 3.17
N HIS A 10 21.52 -7.89 3.37
CA HIS A 10 20.67 -8.79 2.59
C HIS A 10 20.27 -8.25 1.21
N ARG A 11 20.87 -7.13 0.78
CA ARG A 11 20.73 -6.50 -0.55
C ARG A 11 19.26 -6.35 -0.98
N LYS A 12 18.76 -7.28 -1.79
CA LYS A 12 17.39 -7.27 -2.30
C LYS A 12 16.38 -7.53 -1.17
N MET A 13 16.65 -8.40 -0.20
CA MET A 13 15.66 -8.70 0.85
C MET A 13 15.58 -7.63 1.95
N ALA A 14 16.62 -6.79 2.06
CA ALA A 14 16.77 -5.79 3.12
C ALA A 14 15.52 -4.92 3.31
N LEU A 15 14.94 -4.41 2.21
CA LEU A 15 13.76 -3.54 2.30
C LEU A 15 12.55 -4.25 2.94
N LEU A 16 12.28 -5.50 2.55
CA LEU A 16 11.13 -6.25 3.08
C LEU A 16 11.35 -6.65 4.54
N GLU A 17 12.58 -7.00 4.91
CA GLU A 17 12.92 -7.35 6.30
C GLU A 17 12.85 -6.13 7.22
N LEU A 18 13.33 -4.97 6.76
CA LEU A 18 13.20 -3.70 7.47
C LEU A 18 11.73 -3.32 7.70
N ILE A 19 10.92 -3.42 6.64
CA ILE A 19 9.46 -3.21 6.74
C ILE A 19 8.90 -4.17 7.78
N GLN A 20 9.08 -5.49 7.63
CA GLN A 20 8.52 -6.52 8.52
C GLN A 20 8.95 -6.38 9.99
N LYS A 21 10.18 -5.91 10.26
CA LYS A 21 10.65 -5.60 11.60
C LYS A 21 9.90 -4.41 12.19
N HIS A 22 9.79 -3.32 11.43
CA HIS A 22 9.22 -2.07 11.91
C HIS A 22 7.69 -2.04 11.89
N ILE A 23 7.02 -2.92 11.10
CA ILE A 23 5.57 -3.16 11.23
C ILE A 23 5.22 -3.49 12.68
N ARG A 24 6.05 -4.31 13.33
CA ARG A 24 5.84 -4.72 14.72
C ARG A 24 6.14 -3.61 15.73
N GLN A 25 6.98 -2.64 15.36
CA GLN A 25 7.41 -1.55 16.24
C GLN A 25 6.63 -0.25 16.02
N ARG A 26 5.87 -0.14 14.91
CA ARG A 26 5.13 1.07 14.49
C ARG A 26 5.98 2.35 14.40
N ASP A 27 7.29 2.20 14.23
CA ASP A 27 8.22 3.30 14.04
C ASP A 27 8.66 3.37 12.58
N LEU A 28 7.99 4.24 11.84
CA LEU A 28 8.26 4.45 10.42
C LEU A 28 9.36 5.49 10.19
N LEU A 29 9.51 6.46 11.10
CA LEU A 29 10.49 7.54 10.94
C LEU A 29 11.92 7.02 11.18
N GLY A 30 12.07 6.03 12.06
CA GLY A 30 13.34 5.34 12.27
C GLY A 30 13.89 4.61 11.03
N LEU A 31 13.06 4.36 10.00
CA LEU A 31 13.46 3.68 8.76
C LEU A 31 13.94 4.61 7.66
N VAL A 32 13.77 5.93 7.79
CA VAL A 32 14.02 6.90 6.70
C VAL A 32 15.44 6.75 6.15
N ASP A 33 16.45 6.72 7.02
CA ASP A 33 17.86 6.66 6.59
C ASP A 33 18.20 5.39 5.80
N GLN A 34 17.67 4.26 6.25
CA GLN A 34 17.92 2.96 5.61
C GLN A 34 17.18 2.87 4.27
N ILE A 35 15.95 3.40 4.20
CA ILE A 35 15.16 3.43 2.97
C ILE A 35 15.80 4.37 1.95
N VAL A 36 16.24 5.56 2.36
CA VAL A 36 16.98 6.49 1.50
C VAL A 36 18.24 5.81 0.96
N SER A 37 19.00 5.12 1.81
CA SER A 37 20.18 4.35 1.35
C SER A 37 19.82 3.30 0.30
N LEU A 38 18.74 2.54 0.51
CA LEU A 38 18.31 1.51 -0.44
C LEU A 38 17.80 2.09 -1.77
N LEU A 39 17.10 3.22 -1.72
CA LEU A 39 16.63 3.98 -2.89
C LEU A 39 17.81 4.49 -3.73
N VAL A 40 18.73 5.23 -3.09
CA VAL A 40 19.89 5.85 -3.75
C VAL A 40 20.84 4.80 -4.31
N THR A 41 21.00 3.66 -3.63
CA THR A 41 21.87 2.58 -4.12
C THR A 41 21.21 1.71 -5.19
N GLY A 42 19.96 1.99 -5.59
CA GLY A 42 19.23 1.24 -6.62
C GLY A 42 18.97 -0.22 -6.26
N LYS A 43 19.04 -0.57 -4.97
CA LYS A 43 18.87 -1.95 -4.49
C LYS A 43 17.39 -2.37 -4.36
N THR A 44 16.47 -1.43 -4.53
CA THR A 44 15.03 -1.63 -4.45
C THR A 44 14.40 -1.83 -5.82
N ASN A 45 13.42 -2.72 -5.92
CA ASN A 45 12.54 -2.82 -7.10
C ASN A 45 11.13 -2.29 -6.82
N ASP A 46 10.33 -2.11 -7.87
CA ASP A 46 9.00 -1.53 -7.81
C ASP A 46 8.03 -2.31 -6.91
N ARG A 47 8.15 -3.64 -6.81
CA ARG A 47 7.32 -4.44 -5.89
C ARG A 47 7.62 -4.11 -4.43
N GLN A 48 8.88 -3.86 -4.11
CA GLN A 48 9.32 -3.54 -2.76
C GLN A 48 8.96 -2.11 -2.38
N LEU A 49 9.06 -1.18 -3.32
CA LEU A 49 8.53 0.17 -3.15
C LEU A 49 7.02 0.12 -2.91
N LYS A 50 6.27 -0.62 -3.75
CA LYS A 50 4.83 -0.80 -3.54
C LYS A 50 4.51 -1.37 -2.16
N ALA A 51 5.26 -2.38 -1.69
CA ALA A 51 5.08 -2.94 -0.35
C ALA A 51 5.38 -1.92 0.77
N LEU A 52 6.44 -1.12 0.64
CA LEU A 52 6.76 -0.04 1.57
C LEU A 52 5.63 0.97 1.66
N PHE A 53 5.16 1.47 0.53
CA PHE A 53 4.10 2.47 0.53
C PHE A 53 2.76 1.90 1.03
N ASN A 54 2.42 0.65 0.67
CA ASN A 54 1.24 -0.03 1.23
C ASN A 54 1.33 -0.12 2.75
N TYR A 55 2.51 -0.46 3.29
CA TYR A 55 2.73 -0.45 4.74
C TYR A 55 2.50 0.94 5.34
N VAL A 56 3.09 1.99 4.76
CA VAL A 56 2.95 3.37 5.27
C VAL A 56 1.48 3.80 5.26
N LEU A 57 0.74 3.49 4.19
CA LEU A 57 -0.69 3.82 4.05
C LEU A 57 -1.56 3.04 5.05
N GLN A 58 -1.24 1.76 5.30
CA GLN A 58 -2.01 0.92 6.22
C GLN A 58 -1.71 1.18 7.70
N THR A 59 -0.51 1.67 8.03
CA THR A 59 -0.06 1.84 9.43
C THR A 59 0.02 3.27 9.93
N GLY A 60 -0.12 4.26 9.05
CA GLY A 60 -0.02 5.67 9.39
C GLY A 60 -1.34 6.43 9.35
N ASP A 61 -1.49 7.37 10.28
CA ASP A 61 -2.27 8.58 10.02
C ASP A 61 -1.67 9.29 8.78
N ALA A 62 -2.52 9.88 7.94
CA ALA A 62 -2.11 10.69 6.79
C ALA A 62 -1.02 11.72 7.14
N GLN A 63 -0.96 12.20 8.38
CA GLN A 63 0.12 13.06 8.86
C GLN A 63 1.49 12.37 8.89
N ARG A 64 1.57 11.13 9.39
CA ARG A 64 2.82 10.34 9.44
C ARG A 64 3.30 9.95 8.05
N PHE A 65 2.36 9.60 7.16
CA PHE A 65 2.65 9.37 5.74
C PHE A 65 3.31 10.61 5.12
N ARG A 66 2.70 11.79 5.30
CA ARG A 66 3.25 13.06 4.75
C ARG A 66 4.63 13.38 5.30
N ALA A 67 4.86 13.20 6.60
CA ALA A 67 6.16 13.40 7.22
C ALA A 67 7.22 12.46 6.63
N PHE A 68 6.90 11.17 6.49
CA PHE A 68 7.78 10.17 5.90
C PHE A 68 8.17 10.48 4.45
N ILE A 69 7.19 10.85 3.62
CA ILE A 69 7.46 11.25 2.22
C ILE A 69 8.27 12.54 2.15
N GLY A 70 8.02 13.50 3.05
CA GLY A 70 8.79 14.74 3.15
C GLY A 70 10.27 14.46 3.42
N GLU A 71 10.56 13.65 4.45
CA GLU A 71 11.93 13.28 4.84
C GLU A 71 12.69 12.55 3.71
N ILE A 72 12.05 11.60 3.02
CA ILE A 72 12.68 10.92 1.88
C ILE A 72 12.94 11.92 0.74
N THR A 73 12.01 12.83 0.47
CA THR A 73 12.15 13.82 -0.60
C THR A 73 13.27 14.82 -0.31
N GLU A 74 13.46 15.20 0.95
CA GLU A 74 14.54 16.10 1.39
C GLU A 74 15.92 15.45 1.24
N ARG A 75 16.05 14.17 1.61
CA ARG A 75 17.34 13.45 1.59
C ARG A 75 17.68 12.83 0.23
N ALA A 76 16.68 12.55 -0.61
CA ALA A 76 16.85 11.99 -1.96
C ALA A 76 15.98 12.72 -2.99
N PRO A 77 16.28 14.00 -3.31
CA PRO A 77 15.47 14.81 -4.22
C PRO A 77 15.36 14.23 -5.63
N GLN A 78 16.35 13.45 -6.08
CA GLN A 78 16.35 12.76 -7.37
C GLN A 78 15.28 11.66 -7.48
N GLU A 79 14.86 11.07 -6.36
CA GLU A 79 13.83 10.03 -6.34
C GLU A 79 12.41 10.61 -6.25
N LYS A 80 12.28 11.94 -6.08
CA LYS A 80 11.01 12.62 -5.84
C LYS A 80 9.95 12.28 -6.88
N GLU A 81 10.28 12.40 -8.17
CA GLU A 81 9.30 12.16 -9.25
C GLU A 81 8.79 10.72 -9.26
N LYS A 82 9.71 9.76 -9.07
CA LYS A 82 9.39 8.33 -8.97
C LYS A 82 8.49 8.05 -7.76
N LEU A 83 8.81 8.63 -6.60
CA LEU A 83 8.04 8.47 -5.37
C LEU A 83 6.65 9.10 -5.46
N MET A 84 6.53 10.28 -6.07
CA MET A 84 5.24 10.95 -6.31
C MET A 84 4.36 10.12 -7.24
N THR A 85 4.93 9.61 -8.34
CA THR A 85 4.21 8.72 -9.27
C THR A 85 3.66 7.48 -8.56
N ILE A 86 4.45 6.85 -7.67
CA ILE A 86 4.01 5.70 -6.90
C ILE A 86 2.92 6.09 -5.88
N ALA A 87 3.09 7.22 -5.19
CA ALA A 87 2.11 7.71 -4.23
C ALA A 87 0.77 8.04 -4.90
N ASP A 88 0.77 8.63 -6.10
CA ASP A 88 -0.44 8.94 -6.85
C ASP A 88 -1.16 7.66 -7.32
N ARG A 89 -0.42 6.69 -7.89
CA ARG A 89 -0.99 5.39 -8.27
C ARG A 89 -1.64 4.68 -7.08
N LEU A 90 -1.01 4.73 -5.91
CA LEU A 90 -1.57 4.10 -4.71
C LEU A 90 -2.82 4.82 -4.20
N ARG A 91 -2.90 6.15 -4.34
CA ARG A 91 -4.11 6.91 -4.03
C ARG A 91 -5.25 6.51 -4.97
N GLU A 92 -4.96 6.36 -6.26
CA GLU A 92 -5.93 5.90 -7.26
C GLU A 92 -6.39 4.47 -6.98
N GLU A 93 -5.46 3.55 -6.73
CA GLU A 93 -5.76 2.16 -6.35
C GLU A 93 -6.63 2.10 -5.09
N GLY A 94 -6.29 2.88 -4.05
CA GLY A 94 -7.08 2.95 -2.82
C GLY A 94 -8.49 3.51 -3.04
N ALA A 95 -8.64 4.54 -3.88
CA ALA A 95 -9.95 5.08 -4.22
C ALA A 95 -10.81 4.11 -5.05
N MET A 96 -10.18 3.39 -5.99
CA MET A 96 -10.83 2.34 -6.76
C MET A 96 -11.28 1.19 -5.87
N GLN A 97 -10.40 0.73 -4.98
CA GLN A 97 -10.68 -0.32 -4.01
C GLN A 97 -11.84 0.07 -3.09
N GLY A 98 -11.84 1.28 -2.52
CA GLY A 98 -12.92 1.74 -1.65
C GLY A 98 -14.28 1.84 -2.35
N LYS A 99 -14.31 2.26 -3.62
CA LYS A 99 -15.54 2.23 -4.43
C LYS A 99 -16.02 0.82 -4.70
N HIS A 100 -15.09 -0.10 -4.96
CA HIS A 100 -15.41 -1.50 -5.22
C HIS A 100 -15.94 -2.19 -3.95
N GLU A 101 -15.32 -1.96 -2.80
CA GLU A 101 -15.77 -2.45 -1.50
C GLU A 101 -17.17 -1.94 -1.14
N GLU A 102 -17.46 -0.66 -1.41
CA GLU A 102 -18.80 -0.10 -1.19
C GLU A 102 -19.83 -0.69 -2.15
N ALA A 103 -19.48 -0.89 -3.43
CA ALA A 103 -20.34 -1.55 -4.40
C ALA A 103 -20.69 -2.99 -3.97
N LEU A 104 -19.71 -3.73 -3.45
CA LEU A 104 -19.90 -5.07 -2.88
C LEU A 104 -20.83 -5.05 -1.67
N ARG A 105 -20.63 -4.09 -0.75
CA ARG A 105 -21.48 -3.92 0.44
C ARG A 105 -22.94 -3.65 0.04
N ILE A 106 -23.15 -2.78 -0.95
CA ILE A 106 -24.49 -2.49 -1.49
C ILE A 106 -25.09 -3.73 -2.16
N ALA A 107 -24.30 -4.46 -2.97
CA ALA A 107 -24.74 -5.69 -3.62
C ALA A 107 -25.20 -6.75 -2.61
N GLN A 108 -24.48 -6.92 -1.51
CA GLN A 108 -24.85 -7.83 -0.42
C GLN A 108 -26.20 -7.45 0.20
N GLU A 109 -26.39 -6.17 0.54
CA GLU A 109 -27.65 -5.68 1.11
C GLU A 109 -28.82 -5.88 0.14
N MET A 110 -28.58 -5.74 -1.17
CA MET A 110 -29.57 -6.02 -2.21
C MET A 110 -29.89 -7.52 -2.33
N LEU A 111 -28.88 -8.40 -2.25
CA LEU A 111 -29.08 -9.85 -2.24
C LEU A 111 -29.92 -10.29 -1.03
N GLU A 112 -29.60 -9.77 0.16
CA GLU A 112 -30.37 -10.04 1.39
C GLU A 112 -31.83 -9.58 1.27
N LYS A 113 -32.07 -8.49 0.54
CA LYS A 113 -33.41 -7.96 0.23
C LYS A 113 -34.11 -8.69 -0.92
N GLY A 114 -33.48 -9.70 -1.52
CA GLY A 114 -34.05 -10.55 -2.56
C GLY A 114 -34.05 -9.92 -3.96
N PHE A 115 -33.16 -8.97 -4.24
CA PHE A 115 -33.01 -8.43 -5.59
C PHE A 115 -32.40 -9.47 -6.54
N ASP A 116 -32.82 -9.41 -7.80
CA ASP A 116 -32.27 -10.27 -8.85
C ASP A 116 -30.80 -9.93 -9.15
N HIS A 117 -30.01 -10.96 -9.48
CA HIS A 117 -28.58 -10.82 -9.73
C HIS A 117 -28.28 -9.92 -10.93
N GLU A 118 -29.09 -9.95 -11.99
CA GLU A 118 -28.90 -9.10 -13.18
C GLU A 118 -29.11 -7.61 -12.85
N VAL A 119 -30.09 -7.32 -12.00
CA VAL A 119 -30.36 -5.96 -11.49
C VAL A 119 -29.20 -5.47 -10.63
N ILE A 120 -28.67 -6.33 -9.75
CA ILE A 120 -27.53 -6.00 -8.89
C ILE A 120 -26.28 -5.70 -9.71
N LEU A 121 -25.93 -6.56 -10.68
CA LEU A 121 -24.76 -6.36 -11.55
C LEU A 121 -24.86 -5.05 -12.33
N THR A 122 -26.06 -4.73 -12.85
CA THR A 122 -26.30 -3.49 -13.61
C THR A 122 -26.13 -2.24 -12.75
N LEU A 123 -26.68 -2.25 -11.52
CA LEU A 123 -26.70 -1.07 -10.65
C LEU A 123 -25.39 -0.84 -9.91
N THR A 124 -24.71 -1.90 -9.50
CA THR A 124 -23.42 -1.82 -8.78
C THR A 124 -22.21 -1.78 -9.72
N ARG A 125 -22.41 -2.10 -11.01
CA ARG A 125 -21.37 -2.26 -12.04
C ARG A 125 -20.30 -3.28 -11.65
N LEU A 126 -20.65 -4.22 -10.78
CA LEU A 126 -19.81 -5.35 -10.44
C LEU A 126 -19.81 -6.37 -11.59
N SER A 127 -18.74 -7.16 -11.65
CA SER A 127 -18.69 -8.34 -12.51
C SER A 127 -19.37 -9.54 -11.82
N PRO A 128 -19.79 -10.57 -12.58
CA PRO A 128 -20.30 -11.80 -12.01
C PRO A 128 -19.33 -12.47 -11.03
N ASP A 129 -18.03 -12.41 -11.32
CA ASP A 129 -16.98 -13.00 -10.48
C ASP A 129 -16.90 -12.32 -9.10
N ASP A 130 -17.15 -11.02 -9.04
CA ASP A 130 -17.15 -10.24 -7.80
C ASP A 130 -18.25 -10.70 -6.82
N LEU A 131 -19.42 -11.10 -7.35
CA LEU A 131 -20.52 -11.63 -6.54
C LEU A 131 -20.26 -13.08 -6.11
N ILE A 132 -19.61 -13.88 -6.95
CA ILE A 132 -19.28 -15.28 -6.65
C ILE A 132 -18.22 -15.36 -5.55
N ALA A 133 -17.19 -14.49 -5.58
CA ALA A 133 -16.11 -14.47 -4.61
C ALA A 133 -16.57 -14.20 -3.15
N GLN A 134 -17.78 -13.68 -2.96
CA GLN A 134 -18.39 -13.37 -1.65
C GLN A 134 -19.31 -14.47 -1.12
N SER A 135 -19.59 -15.52 -1.91
CA SER A 135 -20.54 -16.59 -1.55
C SER A 135 -19.88 -17.85 -0.95
N HIS A 136 -18.61 -17.73 -0.52
CA HIS A 136 -17.81 -18.75 0.17
C HIS A 136 -17.33 -18.27 1.54
#